data_AF-A0A1G8ICK6-F1
#
_entry.id   AF-A0A1G8ICK6-F1
#
_cell.length_a   1.000
_cell.length_b   1.000
_cell.length_c   1.000
_cell.angle_alpha   90.00
_cell.angle_beta   90.00
_cell.angle_gamma   90.00
#
_symmetry.space_group_name_H-M   'P 1'
#
loop_
_entity.id
_entity.type
_entity.pdbx_description
1 polymer ?
#
loop_
_entity_poly.entity_id
_entity_poly.type
_entity_poly.pdbx_seq_one_letter_code
_entity_poly.pdbx_strand_id
1 'polypeptide(L)' 'MVKQNPKLKQMLVRRLLKKHGVDYKSMDLSKKEKEELREVIKEIEENVENFLQKQYTTTQIENNEATEK' A
#
# COMPACT_ATOMS: atom_id res chain seq x y z
N MET A 1 -1.64 7.39 17.63
CA MET A 1 -1.35 6.46 16.50
C MET A 1 -2.59 6.37 15.63
N VAL A 2 -2.52 6.84 14.38
CA VAL A 2 -3.62 6.69 13.42
C VAL A 2 -3.79 5.19 13.16
N LYS A 3 -4.92 4.61 13.59
CA LYS A 3 -5.24 3.21 13.30
C LYS A 3 -5.45 3.08 11.80
N GLN A 4 -4.43 2.61 11.09
CA GLN A 4 -4.56 2.36 9.67
C GLN A 4 -5.62 1.30 9.42
N ASN A 5 -6.57 1.61 8.53
CA ASN A 5 -7.67 0.70 8.24
C ASN A 5 -7.16 -0.40 7.28
N PRO A 6 -7.05 -1.66 7.72
CA PRO A 6 -6.51 -2.74 6.89
C PRO A 6 -7.30 -2.94 5.58
N LYS A 7 -8.56 -2.49 5.52
CA LYS A 7 -9.38 -2.50 4.31
C LYS A 7 -8.85 -1.56 3.21
N LEU A 8 -8.22 -0.44 3.57
CA LEU A 8 -7.69 0.51 2.59
C LEU A 8 -6.47 -0.08 1.87
N LYS A 9 -5.54 -0.66 2.62
CA LYS A 9 -4.35 -1.35 2.10
C LYS A 9 -4.74 -2.48 1.14
N GLN A 10 -5.68 -3.33 1.54
CA GLN A 10 -6.22 -4.40 0.67
C GLN A 10 -6.87 -3.85 -0.61
N MET A 11 -7.59 -2.73 -0.54
CA MET A 11 -8.22 -2.13 -1.71
C MET A 11 -7.18 -1.59 -2.71
N LEU A 12 -6.12 -0.95 -2.21
CA LEU A 12 -5.02 -0.41 -3.03
C LEU A 12 -4.25 -1.54 -3.73
N VAL A 13 -3.91 -2.61 -2.99
CA VAL A 13 -3.23 -3.79 -3.55
C VAL A 13 -4.09 -4.43 -4.64
N ARG A 14 -5.39 -4.65 -4.41
CA ARG A 14 -6.30 -5.19 -5.44
C ARG A 14 -6.37 -4.32 -6.70
N ARG A 15 -6.40 -3.00 -6.53
CA ARG A 15 -6.44 -2.06 -7.66
C ARG A 15 -5.12 -2.09 -8.46
N LEU A 16 -3.99 -2.20 -7.76
CA LEU A 16 -2.66 -2.32 -8.37
C LEU A 16 -2.54 -3.60 -9.20
N LEU A 17 -2.86 -4.76 -8.60
CA LEU A 17 -2.83 -6.05 -9.29
C LEU A 17 -3.71 -6.03 -10.56
N LYS A 18 -4.94 -5.51 -10.44
CA LYS A 18 -5.86 -5.37 -11.57
C LYS A 18 -5.31 -4.46 -12.68
N LYS A 19 -4.66 -3.34 -12.33
CA LYS A 19 -4.04 -2.42 -13.31
C LYS A 19 -2.95 -3.11 -14.14
N HIS A 20 -2.24 -4.05 -13.54
CA HIS A 20 -1.17 -4.81 -14.19
C HIS A 20 -1.67 -6.12 -14.83
N GLY A 21 -2.99 -6.33 -14.94
CA GLY A 21 -3.57 -7.51 -15.59
C GLY A 21 -3.46 -8.81 -14.77
N VAL A 22 -3.18 -8.69 -13.47
CA VAL A 22 -2.96 -9.84 -12.59
C VAL A 22 -4.30 -10.31 -12.00
N ASP A 23 -4.82 -11.45 -12.48
CA ASP A 23 -6.03 -12.08 -11.92
C ASP A 23 -5.68 -13.10 -10.82
N TYR A 24 -5.76 -12.63 -9.58
CA TYR A 24 -5.48 -13.44 -8.39
C TYR A 24 -6.47 -14.59 -8.16
N LYS A 25 -7.62 -14.63 -8.85
CA LYS A 25 -8.64 -15.68 -8.67
C LYS A 25 -8.38 -16.92 -9.52
N SER A 26 -7.67 -16.79 -10.63
CA SER A 26 -7.38 -17.87 -11.58
C SER A 26 -5.95 -18.40 -11.47
N MET A 27 -5.21 -17.98 -10.44
CA MET A 27 -3.78 -18.23 -10.33
C MET A 27 -3.53 -19.59 -9.67
N ASP A 28 -3.26 -20.62 -10.50
CA ASP A 28 -2.77 -21.90 -10.01
C ASP A 28 -1.27 -21.81 -9.73
N LEU A 29 -0.94 -21.25 -8.55
CA LEU A 29 0.43 -21.06 -8.12
C LEU A 29 0.94 -22.27 -7.34
N SER A 30 2.14 -22.72 -7.68
CA SER A 30 2.91 -23.65 -6.85
C SER A 30 3.22 -23.03 -5.49
N LYS A 31 3.62 -23.87 -4.52
CA LYS A 31 3.98 -23.37 -3.17
C LYS A 31 5.09 -22.33 -3.22
N LYS A 32 6.09 -22.53 -4.09
CA LYS A 32 7.22 -21.60 -4.24
C LYS A 32 6.75 -20.25 -4.78
N GLU A 33 5.94 -20.24 -5.83
CA GLU A 33 5.40 -19.01 -6.42
C GLU A 33 4.46 -18.28 -5.45
N LYS A 34 3.74 -19.00 -4.57
CA LYS A 34 2.95 -18.38 -3.50
C LYS A 34 3.82 -17.67 -2.46
N GLU A 35 4.97 -18.24 -2.12
CA GLU A 35 5.92 -17.64 -1.18
C GLU A 35 6.53 -16.36 -1.79
N GLU A 36 6.99 -16.44 -3.04
CA GLU A 36 7.52 -15.30 -3.78
C GLU A 36 6.47 -14.18 -3.93
N LEU A 37 5.22 -14.52 -4.25
CA LEU A 37 4.12 -13.56 -4.33
C LEU A 37 3.84 -12.87 -2.98
N ARG A 38 3.94 -13.60 -1.85
CA ARG A 38 3.78 -13.01 -0.51
C ARG A 38 4.87 -12.00 -0.20
N GLU A 39 6.12 -12.31 -0.56
CA GLU A 39 7.23 -11.38 -0.37
C GLU A 39 7.02 -10.10 -1.18
N VAL A 40 6.65 -10.23 -2.46
CA VAL A 40 6.35 -9.08 -3.33
C VAL A 40 5.17 -8.25 -2.80
N ILE A 41 4.09 -8.89 -2.34
CA ILE A 41 2.95 -8.17 -1.74
C ILE A 41 3.39 -7.41 -0.49
N LYS A 42 4.20 -8.04 0.37
CA LYS A 42 4.69 -7.40 1.61
C LYS A 42 5.54 -6.16 1.31
N GLU A 43 6.42 -6.24 0.31
CA GLU A 43 7.21 -5.10 -0.15
C GLU A 43 6.32 -3.98 -0.71
N ILE A 44 5.29 -4.31 -1.49
CA ILE A 44 4.30 -3.34 -1.97
C ILE A 44 3.56 -2.68 -0.80
N GLU A 45 3.16 -3.47 0.21
CA GLU A 45 2.48 -2.97 1.40
C GLU A 45 3.34 -2.00 2.22
N GLU A 46 4.65 -2.28 2.34
CA GLU A 46 5.64 -1.40 2.98
C GLU A 46 5.87 -0.12 2.17
N ASN A 47 5.93 -0.21 0.84
CA ASN A 47 6.06 0.95 -0.03
C ASN A 47 4.83 1.86 0.02
N VAL A 48 3.63 1.29 0.06
CA VAL A 48 2.38 2.03 0.24
C VAL A 48 2.33 2.67 1.62
N GLU A 49 2.74 1.96 2.67
CA GLU A 49 2.87 2.50 4.04
C GLU A 49 3.77 3.73 4.03
N ASN A 50 4.97 3.61 3.47
CA ASN A 50 5.93 4.70 3.36
C ASN A 50 5.39 5.88 2.56
N PHE A 51 4.67 5.63 1.47
CA PHE A 51 4.01 6.68 0.68
C PHE A 51 2.95 7.42 1.50
N LEU A 52 2.07 6.69 2.20
CA LEU A 52 1.03 7.28 3.04
C LEU A 52 1.64 8.11 4.18
N GLN A 53 2.65 7.57 4.89
CA GLN A 53 3.36 8.31 5.94
C GLN A 53 3.97 9.60 5.40
N LYS A 54 4.64 9.57 4.24
CA LYS A 54 5.19 10.77 3.60
C LYS A 54 4.11 11.80 3.29
N GLN A 55 2.95 11.38 2.77
CA GLN A 55 1.82 12.28 2.54
C GLN A 55 1.32 12.93 3.84
N TYR A 56 1.16 12.15 4.91
CA TYR A 56 0.76 12.71 6.21
C TYR A 56 1.79 13.69 6.79
N THR A 57 3.08 13.43 6.62
CA THR A 57 4.15 14.35 7.05
C THR A 57 4.12 15.65 6.24
N THR A 58 3.98 15.58 4.92
CA THR A 58 3.88 16.79 4.05
C THR A 58 2.66 17.63 4.41
N THR A 59 1.49 17.02 4.63
CA THR A 59 0.27 17.75 4.99
C THR A 59 0.36 18.42 6.39
N GLN A 60 1.13 17.87 7.34
CA GLN A 60 1.34 18.52 8.64
C GLN A 60 2.31 19.71 8.57
N ILE A 61 3.32 19.64 7.69
CA ILE A 61 4.25 20.76 7.47
C ILE A 61 3.52 21.95 6.84
N GLU A 62 2.69 21.71 5.82
CA GLU A 62 1.91 22.77 5.14
C GLU A 62 0.89 23.45 6.07
N ASN A 63 0.30 22.71 7.03
CA ASN A 63 -0.62 23.29 7.99
C ASN A 63 0.07 24.12 9.09
N ASN A 64 1.29 23.75 9.51
CA ASN A 64 2.03 24.55 10.50
C ASN A 64 2.53 25.87 9.92
N GLU A 65 3.00 25.89 8.67
CA GLU A 65 3.45 27.13 8.01
C GLU A 65 2.31 28.13 7.73
N ALA A 66 1.06 27.66 7.63
CA ALA A 66 -0.11 28.52 7.46
C ALA A 66 -0.59 29.20 8.75
N THR A 67 -0.12 28.77 9.93
CA THR A 67 -0.51 29.31 11.24
C THR A 67 0.51 30.28 11.86
N GLU A 68 1.68 30.44 11.24
CA GLU A 68 2.74 31.37 11.70
C GLU A 68 2.83 32.68 10.88
N LYS A 69 1.83 32.97 10.04
CA LYS A 69 1.71 34.26 9.33
C LYS A 69 0.53 35.10 9.81
#